data_AF-A0A9D7HPF6-F1
#
_entry.id   AF-A0A9D7HPF6-F1
#
_cell.length_a   1.000
_cell.length_b   1.000
_cell.length_c   1.000
_cell.angle_alpha   90.00
_cell.angle_beta   90.00
_cell.angle_gamma   90.00
#
_symmetry.space_group_name_H-M   'P 1'
#
loop_
_entity.id
_entity.type
_entity.pdbx_description
1 polymer ?
#
loop_
_entity_poly.entity_id
_entity_poly.type
_entity_poly.pdbx_seq_one_letter_code
_entity_poly.pdbx_strand_id
1 'polypeptide(L)'
;MSLNPVEISRHEFTRSLRGYNVTEVRVFLETVAAELGQLQVRLAEAEEAVRTAEKQLSAFRELEKTLRDTVVATQQGMTDARAQAERERETILAEARVEAEKILLDGQRQVSTAREQLRELVLERESFVKRLRYLHESHGEMLKMIENESPNDRHESDSQATG
;
A
#
# COMPACT_ATOMS: atom_id res chain seq x y z
N MET A 1 8.42 -6.01 71.27
CA MET A 1 7.90 -4.97 72.19
C MET A 1 8.50 -3.66 71.74
N SER A 2 7.69 -2.75 71.20
CA SER A 2 8.14 -1.41 70.82
C SER A 2 7.69 -0.44 71.90
N LEU A 3 8.62 -0.03 72.76
CA LEU A 3 8.40 1.06 73.70
C LEU A 3 8.12 2.34 72.91
N ASN A 4 7.00 3.00 73.19
CA ASN A 4 6.68 4.32 72.63
C ASN A 4 7.45 5.41 73.41
N PRO A 5 7.90 6.50 72.77
CA PRO A 5 8.41 7.70 73.47
C PRO A 5 7.64 8.08 74.75
N VAL A 6 6.31 8.01 74.71
CA VAL A 6 5.43 8.32 75.86
C VAL A 6 5.55 7.28 76.98
N GLU A 7 5.74 6.01 76.64
CA GLU A 7 5.94 4.94 77.61
C GLU A 7 7.32 5.05 78.28
N ILE A 8 8.35 5.46 77.52
CA ILE A 8 9.70 5.68 78.04
C ILE A 8 9.72 6.86 79.04
N SER A 9 9.08 7.99 78.70
CA SER A 9 9.10 9.15 79.59
C SER A 9 8.29 8.96 80.89
N ARG A 10 7.26 8.11 80.84
CA ARG A 10 6.39 7.80 81.99
C ARG A 10 6.84 6.57 82.78
N HIS A 11 7.94 5.93 82.39
CA HIS A 11 8.38 4.71 83.04
C HIS A 11 8.92 5.00 84.46
N GLU A 12 8.38 4.30 85.46
CA GLU A 12 8.84 4.41 86.84
C GLU A 12 9.61 3.16 87.28
N PHE A 13 10.85 3.36 87.72
CA PHE A 13 11.69 2.30 88.27
C PHE A 13 11.47 2.14 89.78
N THR A 14 11.51 0.90 90.25
CA THR A 14 11.53 0.59 91.69
C THR A 14 12.81 1.12 92.36
N ARG A 15 12.69 1.69 93.57
CA ARG A 15 13.81 2.29 94.30
C ARG A 15 14.57 1.23 95.10
N SER A 16 15.90 1.31 95.14
CA SER A 16 16.77 0.43 95.93
C SER A 16 17.85 1.23 96.69
N LEU A 17 18.37 0.67 97.78
CA LEU A 17 19.31 1.35 98.70
C LEU A 17 20.66 1.74 98.05
N ARG A 18 20.99 1.17 96.88
CA ARG A 18 22.18 1.48 96.07
C ARG A 18 21.82 1.62 94.57
N GLY A 19 20.84 2.48 94.28
CA GLY A 19 20.39 2.75 92.90
C GLY A 19 21.04 3.98 92.26
N TYR A 20 20.80 4.16 90.96
CA TYR A 20 21.16 5.38 90.23
C TYR A 20 20.40 6.61 90.73
N ASN A 21 20.94 7.80 90.44
CA ASN A 21 20.28 9.06 90.78
C ASN A 21 18.96 9.22 89.99
N VAL A 22 17.85 9.33 90.72
CA VAL A 22 16.50 9.39 90.13
C VAL A 22 16.31 10.57 89.18
N THR A 23 16.91 11.73 89.48
CA THR A 23 16.79 12.93 88.64
C THR A 23 17.55 12.77 87.33
N GLU A 24 18.77 12.23 87.40
CA GLU A 24 19.61 11.99 86.22
C GLU A 24 18.99 10.95 85.29
N VAL A 25 18.47 9.85 85.86
CA VAL A 25 17.74 8.83 85.10
C VAL A 25 16.50 9.42 84.43
N ARG A 26 15.79 10.34 85.09
CA ARG A 26 14.60 10.99 84.53
C ARG A 26 14.92 11.88 83.33
N VAL A 27 15.96 12.72 83.44
CA VAL A 27 16.45 13.55 82.33
C VAL A 27 16.94 12.70 81.16
N PHE A 28 17.59 11.57 81.45
CA PHE A 28 18.01 10.61 80.42
C PHE A 28 16.80 9.98 79.72
N LEU A 29 15.79 9.53 80.45
CA LEU A 29 14.55 8.98 79.87
C LEU A 29 13.82 9.98 78.99
N GLU A 30 13.74 11.26 79.39
CA GLU A 30 13.15 12.33 78.57
C GLU A 30 13.93 12.54 77.27
N THR A 31 15.26 12.58 77.34
CA THR A 31 16.13 12.70 76.16
C THR A 31 15.96 11.49 75.22
N VAL A 32 15.97 10.27 75.75
CA VAL A 32 15.79 9.04 74.96
C VAL A 32 14.41 9.00 74.32
N ALA A 33 13.36 9.40 75.04
CA ALA A 33 12.01 9.50 74.49
C ALA A 33 11.94 10.50 73.33
N ALA A 34 12.56 11.67 73.47
CA ALA A 34 12.60 12.69 72.42
C ALA A 34 13.33 12.20 71.16
N GLU A 35 14.53 11.62 71.32
CA GLU A 35 15.31 11.05 70.21
C GLU A 35 14.57 9.90 69.52
N LEU A 36 13.92 9.01 70.28
CA LEU A 36 13.12 7.94 69.71
C LEU A 36 11.92 8.48 68.92
N GLY A 37 11.27 9.53 69.41
CA GLY A 37 10.17 10.18 68.70
C GLY A 37 10.63 10.79 67.38
N GLN A 38 11.77 11.47 67.36
CA GLN A 38 12.36 12.00 66.13
C GLN A 38 12.74 10.89 65.15
N LEU A 39 13.31 9.79 65.64
CA LEU A 39 13.63 8.62 64.81
C LEU A 39 12.38 7.99 64.20
N GLN A 40 11.28 7.89 64.94
CA GLN A 40 10.01 7.35 64.44
C GLN A 40 9.41 8.23 63.32
N VAL A 41 9.45 9.56 63.48
CA VAL A 41 9.00 10.48 62.43
C VAL A 41 9.85 10.33 61.17
N ARG A 42 11.18 10.35 61.32
CA ARG A 42 12.10 10.18 60.18
C ARG A 42 11.94 8.83 59.48
N LEU A 43 11.67 7.76 60.25
CA LEU A 43 11.40 6.44 59.70
C LEU A 43 10.11 6.46 58.88
N ALA A 44 9.03 7.04 59.40
CA ALA A 44 7.76 7.13 58.69
C ALA A 44 7.89 7.94 57.39
N GLU A 45 8.60 9.07 57.41
CA GLU A 45 8.90 9.88 56.23
C GLU A 45 9.73 9.11 55.19
N ALA A 46 10.77 8.39 55.63
CA ALA A 46 11.61 7.59 54.76
C ALA A 46 10.83 6.44 54.12
N GLU A 47 10.00 5.73 54.90
CA GLU A 47 9.14 4.67 54.38
C GLU A 47 8.13 5.20 53.36
N GLU A 48 7.58 6.40 53.57
CA GLU A 48 6.67 7.03 52.61
C GLU A 48 7.38 7.43 51.32
N ALA A 49 8.60 7.97 51.42
CA ALA A 49 9.43 8.27 50.26
C ALA A 49 9.77 7.01 49.46
N VAL A 50 10.13 5.91 50.14
CA VAL A 50 10.40 4.60 49.51
C VAL A 50 9.15 4.09 48.79
N ARG A 51 8.00 4.07 49.46
CA ARG A 51 6.72 3.64 48.84
C ARG A 51 6.38 4.46 47.60
N THR A 52 6.66 5.76 47.62
CA THR A 52 6.41 6.65 46.48
C THR A 52 7.37 6.36 45.33
N ALA A 53 8.65 6.20 45.62
CA ALA A 53 9.67 5.87 44.63
C ALA A 53 9.41 4.51 43.97
N GLU A 54 8.99 3.50 44.74
CA GLU A 54 8.64 2.17 44.23
C GLU A 54 7.44 2.23 43.27
N LYS A 55 6.40 3.01 43.61
CA LYS A 55 5.25 3.22 42.71
C LYS A 55 5.67 3.87 41.39
N GLN A 56 6.50 4.92 41.45
CA GLN A 56 7.00 5.59 40.25
C GLN A 56 7.86 4.64 39.41
N LEU A 57 8.76 3.87 40.04
CA LEU A 57 9.60 2.90 39.36
C LEU A 57 8.75 1.82 38.66
N SER A 58 7.70 1.34 39.31
CA SER A 58 6.76 0.39 38.70
C SER A 58 6.08 1.00 37.46
N ALA A 59 5.61 2.24 37.55
CA ALA A 59 4.98 2.93 36.42
C ALA A 59 5.96 3.13 35.25
N PHE A 60 7.21 3.49 35.53
CA PHE A 60 8.24 3.63 34.50
C PHE A 60 8.57 2.28 33.84
N ARG A 61 8.62 1.19 34.60
CA ARG A 61 8.87 -0.15 34.03
C ARG A 61 7.73 -0.60 33.10
N GLU A 62 6.48 -0.35 33.47
CA GLU A 62 5.34 -0.66 32.61
C GLU A 62 5.32 0.21 31.34
N LEU A 63 5.69 1.50 31.47
CA LEU A 63 5.84 2.38 30.31
C LEU A 63 6.97 1.92 29.39
N GLU A 64 8.13 1.56 29.94
CA GLU A 64 9.27 1.02 29.19
C GLU A 64 8.90 -0.26 28.44
N LYS A 65 8.18 -1.16 29.10
CA LYS A 65 7.66 -2.39 28.47
C LYS A 65 6.73 -2.06 27.30
N THR A 66 5.75 -1.18 27.53
CA THR A 66 4.80 -0.76 26.49
C THR A 66 5.51 -0.12 25.30
N LEU A 67 6.51 0.73 25.54
CA LEU A 67 7.31 1.35 24.49
C LEU A 67 8.10 0.31 23.70
N ARG A 68 8.74 -0.66 24.36
CA ARG A 68 9.45 -1.76 23.69
C ARG A 68 8.51 -2.58 22.81
N ASP A 69 7.36 -2.98 23.35
CA ASP A 69 6.38 -3.78 22.62
C ASP A 69 5.84 -2.99 21.41
N THR A 70 5.60 -1.69 21.57
CA THR A 70 5.17 -0.81 20.48
C THR A 70 6.22 -0.69 19.38
N VAL A 71 7.50 -0.56 19.74
CA VAL A 71 8.60 -0.48 18.75
C VAL A 71 8.69 -1.78 17.97
N VAL A 72 8.61 -2.95 18.64
CA VAL A 72 8.65 -4.26 17.97
C VAL A 72 7.45 -4.42 17.04
N ALA A 73 6.23 -4.12 17.52
CA ALA A 73 5.02 -4.19 16.70
C ALA A 73 5.09 -3.25 15.48
N THR A 74 5.65 -2.05 15.66
CA THR A 74 5.84 -1.09 14.55
C THR A 74 6.83 -1.62 13.52
N GLN A 75 7.96 -2.18 13.96
CA GLN A 75 8.96 -2.76 13.04
C GLN A 75 8.41 -3.97 12.28
N GLN A 76 7.63 -4.83 12.95
CA GLN A 76 6.92 -5.94 12.30
C GLN A 76 5.92 -5.43 11.27
N GLY A 77 5.07 -4.47 11.65
CA GLY A 77 4.10 -3.86 10.73
C GLY A 77 4.76 -3.19 9.51
N MET A 78 5.89 -2.51 9.69
CA MET A 78 6.68 -1.96 8.58
C MET A 78 7.24 -3.04 7.65
N THR A 79 7.70 -4.16 8.22
CA THR A 79 8.25 -5.29 7.45
C THR A 79 7.14 -5.96 6.64
N ASP A 80 5.99 -6.19 7.26
CA ASP A 80 4.82 -6.78 6.62
C ASP A 80 4.27 -5.87 5.50
N ALA A 81 4.17 -4.56 5.76
CA ALA A 81 3.75 -3.59 4.76
C ALA A 81 4.70 -3.57 3.55
N ARG A 82 6.02 -3.65 3.78
CA ARG A 82 7.01 -3.73 2.70
C ARG A 82 6.88 -5.03 1.90
N ALA A 83 6.70 -6.16 2.58
CA ALA A 83 6.51 -7.45 1.92
C ALA A 83 5.22 -7.49 1.09
N GLN A 84 4.14 -6.90 1.60
CA GLN A 84 2.87 -6.80 0.90
C GLN A 84 2.98 -5.90 -0.34
N ALA A 85 3.58 -4.72 -0.21
CA ALA A 85 3.81 -3.81 -1.34
C ALA A 85 4.65 -4.47 -2.45
N GLU A 86 5.63 -5.30 -2.08
CA GLU A 86 6.45 -6.02 -3.05
C GLU A 86 5.65 -7.08 -3.82
N ARG A 87 4.79 -7.84 -3.14
CA ARG A 87 3.89 -8.81 -3.78
C ARG A 87 2.87 -8.13 -4.69
N GLU A 88 2.31 -7.01 -4.24
CA GLU A 88 1.37 -6.21 -5.05
C GLU A 88 2.06 -5.66 -6.29
N ARG A 89 3.30 -5.14 -6.15
CA ARG A 89 4.12 -4.69 -7.28
C ARG A 89 4.35 -5.81 -8.29
N GLU A 90 4.71 -7.01 -7.84
CA GLU A 90 4.92 -8.16 -8.72
C GLU A 90 3.63 -8.57 -9.44
N THR A 91 2.50 -8.56 -8.73
CA THR A 91 1.18 -8.87 -9.29
C THR A 91 0.80 -7.86 -10.38
N ILE A 92 0.90 -6.56 -10.09
CA ILE A 92 0.61 -5.49 -11.06
C ILE A 92 1.50 -5.62 -12.29
N LEU A 93 2.80 -5.90 -12.11
CA LEU A 93 3.71 -6.11 -13.24
C LEU A 93 3.36 -7.34 -14.07
N ALA A 94 2.93 -8.43 -13.43
CA ALA A 94 2.50 -9.62 -14.13
C ALA A 94 1.21 -9.36 -14.94
N GLU A 95 0.21 -8.72 -14.34
CA GLU A 95 -1.04 -8.34 -15.01
C GLU A 95 -0.79 -7.40 -16.18
N ALA A 96 0.04 -6.37 -16.00
CA ALA A 96 0.39 -5.43 -17.05
C ALA A 96 1.09 -6.12 -18.24
N ARG A 97 1.94 -7.12 -17.98
CA ARG A 97 2.60 -7.90 -19.04
C ARG A 97 1.60 -8.74 -19.83
N VAL A 98 0.68 -9.42 -19.14
CA VAL A 98 -0.35 -10.23 -19.78
C VAL A 98 -1.25 -9.36 -20.66
N GLU A 99 -1.69 -8.20 -20.15
CA GLU A 99 -2.54 -7.29 -20.94
C GLU A 99 -1.77 -6.69 -22.13
N ALA A 100 -0.50 -6.33 -21.96
CA ALA A 100 0.33 -5.85 -23.06
C ALA A 100 0.50 -6.91 -24.16
N GLU A 101 0.74 -8.18 -23.79
CA GLU A 101 0.84 -9.28 -24.74
C GLU A 101 -0.47 -9.51 -25.49
N LYS A 102 -1.60 -9.45 -24.78
CA LYS A 102 -2.94 -9.53 -25.37
C LYS A 102 -3.20 -8.42 -26.38
N ILE A 103 -2.89 -7.16 -26.02
CA ILE A 103 -3.03 -6.01 -26.93
C ILE A 103 -2.19 -6.21 -28.20
N LEU A 104 -0.95 -6.68 -28.05
CA LEU A 104 -0.08 -6.96 -29.21
C LEU A 104 -0.65 -8.06 -30.09
N LEU A 105 -1.13 -9.16 -29.50
CA LEU A 105 -1.73 -10.27 -30.24
C LEU A 105 -2.99 -9.83 -31.00
N ASP A 106 -3.87 -9.06 -30.35
CA ASP A 106 -5.08 -8.55 -30.95
C ASP A 106 -4.77 -7.56 -32.08
N GLY A 107 -3.77 -6.69 -31.91
CA GLY A 107 -3.28 -5.81 -32.96
C GLY A 107 -2.73 -6.58 -34.16
N GLN A 108 -1.93 -7.63 -33.93
CA GLN A 108 -1.41 -8.49 -35.01
C GLN A 108 -2.53 -9.20 -35.76
N ARG A 109 -3.55 -9.70 -35.05
CA ARG A 109 -4.74 -10.31 -35.66
C ARG A 109 -5.48 -9.32 -36.55
N GLN A 110 -5.74 -8.10 -36.05
CA GLN A 110 -6.40 -7.05 -36.84
C GLN A 110 -5.62 -6.71 -38.12
N VAL A 111 -4.30 -6.57 -38.02
CA VAL A 111 -3.43 -6.33 -39.19
C VAL A 111 -3.49 -7.48 -40.18
N SER A 112 -3.46 -8.73 -39.71
CA SER A 112 -3.57 -9.91 -40.56
C SER A 112 -4.90 -9.94 -41.31
N THR A 113 -6.01 -9.72 -40.60
CA THR A 113 -7.36 -9.66 -41.18
C THR A 113 -7.47 -8.54 -42.23
N ALA A 114 -6.98 -7.33 -41.92
CA ALA A 114 -7.00 -6.21 -42.85
C ALA A 114 -6.17 -6.49 -44.12
N ARG A 115 -5.03 -7.20 -43.99
CA ARG A 115 -4.23 -7.62 -45.14
C ARG A 115 -4.93 -8.66 -46.00
N GLU A 116 -5.68 -9.59 -45.40
CA GLU A 116 -6.48 -10.56 -46.14
C GLU A 116 -7.59 -9.86 -46.93
N GLN A 117 -8.37 -9.01 -46.27
CA GLN A 117 -9.43 -8.22 -46.90
C GLN A 117 -8.90 -7.35 -48.03
N LEU A 118 -7.72 -6.72 -47.86
CA LEU A 118 -7.09 -5.94 -48.92
C LEU A 118 -6.71 -6.82 -50.12
N ARG A 119 -6.18 -8.03 -49.89
CA ARG A 119 -5.85 -8.96 -50.97
C ARG A 119 -7.10 -9.39 -51.74
N GLU A 120 -8.18 -9.72 -51.05
CA GLU A 120 -9.47 -10.06 -51.65
C GLU A 120 -10.00 -8.92 -52.53
N LEU A 121 -10.01 -7.68 -52.01
CA LEU A 121 -10.45 -6.50 -52.74
C LEU A 121 -9.61 -6.22 -54.00
N VAL A 122 -8.29 -6.43 -53.93
CA VAL A 122 -7.41 -6.28 -55.10
C VAL A 122 -7.74 -7.32 -56.17
N LEU A 123 -7.95 -8.58 -55.78
CA LEU A 123 -8.36 -9.64 -56.72
C LEU A 123 -9.74 -9.37 -57.33
N GLU A 124 -10.69 -8.89 -56.53
CA GLU A 124 -12.02 -8.52 -57.00
C GLU A 124 -11.94 -7.37 -58.02
N ARG A 125 -11.15 -6.33 -57.71
CA ARG A 125 -10.89 -5.21 -58.62
C ARG A 125 -10.29 -5.71 -59.94
N GLU A 126 -9.26 -6.55 -59.90
CA GLU A 126 -8.63 -7.07 -61.12
C GLU A 126 -9.61 -7.88 -61.98
N SER A 127 -10.44 -8.71 -61.33
CA SER A 127 -11.47 -9.50 -61.98
C SER A 127 -12.55 -8.62 -62.63
N PHE A 128 -12.98 -7.57 -61.93
CA PHE A 128 -13.92 -6.58 -62.46
C PHE A 128 -13.37 -5.84 -63.68
N VAL A 129 -12.12 -5.37 -63.59
CA VAL A 129 -11.45 -4.68 -64.70
C VAL A 129 -11.31 -5.58 -65.93
N LYS A 130 -10.98 -6.87 -65.74
CA LYS A 130 -10.95 -7.86 -66.85
C LYS A 130 -12.32 -8.05 -67.48
N ARG A 131 -13.39 -8.21 -66.68
CA ARG A 131 -14.77 -8.32 -67.19
C ARG A 131 -15.19 -7.09 -67.99
N LEU A 132 -14.86 -5.89 -67.50
CA LEU A 132 -15.18 -4.64 -68.18
C LEU A 132 -14.47 -4.53 -69.53
N ARG A 133 -13.17 -4.89 -69.60
CA ARG A 133 -12.42 -4.93 -70.86
C ARG A 133 -13.04 -5.91 -71.85
N TYR A 134 -13.35 -7.13 -71.42
CA TYR A 134 -13.98 -8.13 -72.27
C TYR A 134 -15.32 -7.64 -72.83
N LEU A 135 -16.16 -7.02 -71.99
CA LEU A 135 -17.44 -6.44 -72.42
C LEU A 135 -17.24 -5.33 -73.46
N HIS A 136 -16.26 -4.45 -73.23
CA HIS A 136 -15.94 -3.36 -74.14
C HIS A 136 -15.44 -3.89 -75.50
N GLU A 137 -14.52 -4.85 -75.50
CA GLU A 137 -14.02 -5.51 -76.72
C GLU A 137 -15.15 -6.20 -77.48
N SER A 138 -16.01 -6.95 -76.77
CA SER A 138 -17.17 -7.63 -77.38
C SER A 138 -18.15 -6.65 -78.03
N HIS A 139 -18.46 -5.53 -77.39
CA HIS A 139 -19.31 -4.49 -77.99
C HIS A 139 -18.61 -3.80 -79.17
N GLY A 140 -17.29 -3.59 -79.10
CA GLY A 140 -16.51 -3.04 -80.20
C GLY A 140 -16.54 -3.93 -81.45
N GLU A 141 -16.38 -5.25 -81.29
CA GLU A 141 -16.49 -6.19 -82.40
C GLU A 141 -17.91 -6.23 -82.99
N MET A 142 -18.95 -6.18 -82.16
CA MET A 142 -20.33 -6.13 -82.63
C MET A 142 -20.62 -4.87 -83.47
N LEU A 143 -20.12 -3.71 -83.05
CA LEU A 143 -20.26 -2.47 -83.83
C LEU A 143 -19.59 -2.58 -85.20
N LYS A 144 -18.38 -3.14 -85.28
CA LYS A 144 -17.70 -3.39 -86.56
C LYS A 144 -18.51 -4.33 -87.47
N MET A 145 -19.16 -5.34 -86.91
CA MET A 145 -20.05 -6.23 -87.68
C MET A 145 -21.24 -5.46 -88.26
N ILE A 146 -21.90 -4.61 -87.45
CA ILE A 146 -23.04 -3.79 -87.88
C ILE A 146 -22.62 -2.75 -88.95
N GLU A 147 -21.46 -2.12 -88.78
CA GLU A 147 -20.91 -1.17 -89.75
C GLU A 147 -20.58 -1.84 -91.09
N ASN A 148 -20.06 -3.06 -91.07
CA ASN A 148 -19.75 -3.83 -92.28
C ASN A 148 -21.00 -4.42 -92.97
N GLU A 149 -22.09 -4.65 -92.23
CA GLU A 149 -23.37 -5.11 -92.78
C GLU A 149 -24.24 -3.97 -93.34
N SER A 150 -23.92 -2.72 -93.05
CA SER A 150 -24.55 -1.55 -93.70
C SER A 150 -23.93 -1.35 -95.08
N PRO A 151 -24.61 -1.69 -96.19
CA PRO A 151 -24.08 -1.45 -97.52
C PRO A 151 -24.00 0.06 -97.74
N ASN A 152 -22.97 0.47 -98.47
CA ASN A 152 -22.80 1.80 -99.04
C ASN A 152 -24.05 2.21 -99.86
N ASP A 153 -25.07 2.78 -99.22
CA ASP A 153 -26.18 3.47 -99.88
C ASP A 153 -25.75 4.87 -100.27
N ARG A 154 -24.87 4.96 -101.28
CA ARG A 154 -24.90 6.01 -102.31
C ARG A 154 -24.46 5.40 -103.63
N HIS A 155 -25.45 4.82 -104.31
CA HIS A 155 -25.40 4.54 -105.74
C HIS A 155 -24.99 5.78 -106.52
N GLU A 156 -24.03 5.60 -107.43
CA GLU A 156 -23.94 6.35 -108.67
C GLU A 156 -25.30 6.32 -109.38
N SER A 157 -25.76 7.47 -109.90
CA SER A 157 -26.26 7.65 -111.27
C SER A 157 -27.33 8.76 -111.36
N ASP A 158 -26.91 9.90 -111.88
CA ASP A 158 -27.66 10.68 -112.88
C ASP A 158 -26.56 11.42 -113.67
N SER A 159 -25.97 10.84 -114.70
CA SER A 159 -26.49 10.76 -116.07
C SER A 159 -26.97 12.11 -116.64
N GLN A 160 -26.11 12.68 -117.48
CA GLN A 160 -26.42 13.50 -118.67
C GLN A 160 -26.91 14.95 -118.51
N ALA A 161 -26.10 15.88 -119.03
CA ALA A 161 -26.49 16.89 -120.03
C ALA A 161 -25.23 17.70 -120.42
N THR A 162 -24.53 17.34 -121.51
CA THR A 162 -24.61 17.96 -122.88
C THR A 162 -24.22 19.44 -122.96
N GLY A 163 -23.25 19.74 -123.84
CA GLY A 163 -23.02 21.09 -124.38
C GLY A 163 -21.57 21.34 -124.78
#